data_AF-A0A172ZIJ9-F1
#
_entry.id   AF-A0A172ZIJ9-F1
#
_cell.length_a   1.000
_cell.length_b   1.000
_cell.length_c   1.000
_cell.angle_alpha   90.00
_cell.angle_beta   90.00
_cell.angle_gamma   90.00
#
_symmetry.space_group_name_H-M   'P 1'
#
loop_
_entity.id
_entity.type
_entity.pdbx_description
1 polymer ?
#
loop_
_entity_poly.entity_id
_entity_poly.type
_entity_poly.pdbx_seq_one_letter_code
_entity_poly.pdbx_strand_id
1 'polypeptide(L)'
;MNNKVDYQLELDQIRAICGYDLMALALVEPAEYHYVIKWKYASGNLNERFRGIVLQSGRGVAGMVFKTGKPFMFSSVHEDVPQDALFNYPIIRTEQLTSIGAVPVWNDTRVAGVLLGGFRDEQRVTRQSVQQLLELTRRGIGELNGKEFLLN
;
A
#
# COMPACT_ATOMS: atom_id res chain seq x y z
N MET A 1 -1.94 12.72 27.38
CA MET A 1 -0.64 12.25 26.85
C MET A 1 -0.89 11.78 25.42
N ASN A 2 -0.44 12.54 24.42
CA ASN A 2 -0.55 12.12 23.01
C ASN A 2 0.40 10.93 22.82
N ASN A 3 -0.13 9.72 22.85
CA ASN A 3 0.59 8.56 22.34
C ASN A 3 0.73 8.79 20.84
N LYS A 4 1.87 9.34 20.42
CA LYS A 4 2.15 9.56 19.01
C LYS A 4 2.24 8.19 18.37
N VAL A 5 1.28 7.88 17.52
CA VAL A 5 1.27 6.64 16.74
C VAL A 5 2.55 6.57 15.92
N ASP A 6 3.26 5.45 16.05
CA ASP A 6 4.46 5.16 15.29
C ASP A 6 4.14 4.21 14.14
N TYR A 7 3.66 4.78 13.04
CA TYR A 7 3.40 4.03 11.81
C TYR A 7 4.63 3.27 11.29
N GLN A 8 5.84 3.78 11.54
CA GLN A 8 7.05 3.14 11.04
C GLN A 8 7.31 1.83 11.80
N LEU A 9 7.25 1.89 13.13
CA LEU A 9 7.45 0.71 13.98
C LEU A 9 6.42 -0.39 13.68
N GLU A 10 5.14 -0.02 13.51
CA GLU A 10 4.09 -0.97 13.18
C GLU A 10 4.31 -1.60 11.79
N LEU A 11 4.73 -0.80 10.80
CA LEU A 11 5.05 -1.29 9.46
C LEU A 11 6.22 -2.27 9.46
N ASP A 12 7.25 -2.00 10.28
CA ASP A 12 8.41 -2.88 10.44
C ASP A 12 8.01 -4.23 11.02
N GLN A 13 7.12 -4.23 12.03
CA GLN A 13 6.60 -5.45 12.65
C GLN A 13 5.75 -6.27 11.68
N ILE A 14 4.81 -5.62 10.97
CA ILE A 14 3.96 -6.28 9.98
C ILE A 14 4.82 -6.92 8.88
N ARG A 15 5.82 -6.18 8.37
CA ARG A 15 6.73 -6.70 7.34
C ARG A 15 7.45 -7.96 7.83
N ALA A 16 8.02 -7.93 9.04
CA ALA A 16 8.75 -9.05 9.61
C ALA A 16 7.85 -10.29 9.82
N ILE A 17 6.63 -10.10 10.32
CA ILE A 17 5.67 -11.19 10.57
C ILE A 17 5.18 -11.81 9.25
N CYS A 18 4.86 -10.99 8.26
CA CYS A 18 4.33 -11.46 6.98
C CYS A 18 5.45 -11.91 6.01
N GLY A 19 6.71 -11.60 6.31
CA GLY A 19 7.87 -12.01 5.53
C GLY A 19 8.07 -11.27 4.21
N TYR A 20 7.51 -10.08 4.04
CA TYR A 20 7.66 -9.29 2.82
C TYR A 20 9.06 -8.65 2.72
N ASP A 21 9.56 -8.51 1.48
CA ASP A 21 10.79 -7.76 1.20
C ASP A 21 10.59 -6.25 1.37
N LEU A 22 9.40 -5.77 1.02
CA LEU A 22 8.96 -4.40 1.20
C LEU A 22 7.56 -4.38 1.81
N MET A 23 7.37 -3.53 2.81
CA MET A 23 6.04 -3.08 3.23
C MET A 23 6.00 -1.56 3.14
N ALA A 24 4.97 -0.99 2.52
CA ALA A 24 4.83 0.46 2.32
C ALA A 24 3.42 0.94 2.66
N LEU A 25 3.33 2.08 3.32
CA LEU A 25 2.07 2.73 3.67
C LEU A 25 1.97 4.07 2.93
N ALA A 26 0.97 4.17 2.06
CA ALA A 26 0.56 5.44 1.48
C ALA A 26 -0.57 6.07 2.28
N LEU A 27 -0.50 7.38 2.51
CA LEU A 27 -1.56 8.15 3.15
C LEU A 27 -2.19 9.12 2.15
N VAL A 28 -3.49 9.33 2.32
CA VAL A 28 -4.27 10.30 1.56
C VAL A 28 -4.18 11.65 2.25
N GLU A 29 -3.73 12.67 1.52
CA GLU A 29 -3.60 14.04 2.00
C GLU A 29 -4.52 14.98 1.20
N PRO A 30 -5.15 15.96 1.85
CA PRO A 30 -5.83 17.03 1.14
C PRO A 30 -4.80 17.88 0.35
N ALA A 31 -5.18 18.24 -0.87
CA ALA A 31 -4.54 19.25 -1.71
C ALA A 31 -5.61 20.24 -2.18
N GLU A 32 -5.19 21.42 -2.64
CA GLU A 32 -6.03 22.62 -2.84
C GLU A 32 -7.40 22.37 -3.49
N TYR A 33 -7.49 21.44 -4.46
CA TYR A 33 -8.74 21.06 -5.13
C TYR A 33 -8.96 19.55 -5.27
N HIS A 34 -8.12 18.71 -4.65
CA HIS A 34 -8.17 17.25 -4.82
C HIS A 34 -7.45 16.51 -3.67
N TYR A 35 -7.48 15.19 -3.69
CA TYR A 35 -6.66 14.36 -2.80
C TYR A 35 -5.40 13.89 -3.52
N VAL A 36 -4.28 13.89 -2.82
CA VAL A 36 -3.03 13.25 -3.27
C VAL A 36 -2.71 12.07 -2.38
N ILE A 37 -2.12 11.04 -2.97
CA ILE A 37 -1.69 9.83 -2.29
C ILE A 37 -0.17 9.79 -2.30
N LYS A 38 0.46 9.72 -1.13
CA LYS A 38 1.92 9.71 -0.99
C LYS A 38 2.37 8.52 -0.16
N TRP A 39 3.44 7.85 -0.59
CA TRP A 39 4.11 6.83 0.22
C TRP A 39 4.86 7.53 1.36
N LYS A 40 4.35 7.40 2.58
CA LYS A 40 4.87 8.10 3.76
C LYS A 40 5.86 7.26 4.55
N TYR A 41 5.59 5.97 4.62
CA TYR A 41 6.36 5.01 5.38
C TYR A 41 6.69 3.83 4.49
N ALA A 42 7.88 3.29 4.67
CA ALA A 42 8.31 2.06 4.02
C ALA A 42 9.23 1.31 4.99
N SER A 43 9.17 -0.01 4.91
CA SER A 43 10.04 -0.94 5.64
C SER A 43 10.67 -1.88 4.63
N GLY A 44 11.98 -2.09 4.72
CA GLY A 44 12.72 -2.93 3.77
C GLY A 44 12.96 -2.25 2.41
N ASN A 45 12.82 -0.93 2.32
CA ASN A 45 13.09 -0.17 1.10
C ASN A 45 14.58 -0.17 0.73
N LEU A 46 14.89 -0.23 -0.56
CA LEU A 46 16.26 -0.16 -1.08
C LEU A 46 16.82 1.26 -1.04
N ASN A 47 15.93 2.25 -1.09
CA ASN A 47 16.28 3.66 -1.17
C ASN A 47 15.11 4.53 -0.71
N GLU A 48 15.33 5.83 -0.60
CA GLU A 48 14.31 6.78 -0.13
C GLU A 48 13.52 7.45 -1.27
N ARG A 49 13.70 7.03 -2.53
CA ARG A 49 13.04 7.68 -3.70
C ARG A 49 11.52 7.52 -3.65
N PHE A 50 11.00 6.52 -2.94
CA PHE A 50 9.56 6.36 -2.74
C PHE A 50 8.89 7.61 -2.15
N ARG A 51 9.61 8.39 -1.33
CA ARG A 51 9.10 9.61 -0.69
C ARG A 51 8.74 10.71 -1.69
N GLY A 52 9.37 10.70 -2.87
CA GLY A 52 9.09 11.65 -3.95
C GLY A 52 7.87 11.28 -4.79
N ILE A 53 7.29 10.09 -4.59
CA ILE A 53 6.14 9.63 -5.36
C ILE A 53 4.87 10.29 -4.84
N VAL A 54 4.20 11.05 -5.72
CA VAL A 54 2.89 11.64 -5.49
C VAL A 54 1.94 11.13 -6.56
N LEU A 55 0.83 10.53 -6.12
CA LEU A 55 -0.17 9.92 -7.00
C LEU A 55 -1.51 10.61 -6.86
N GLN A 56 -2.26 10.66 -7.98
CA GLN A 56 -3.66 11.06 -8.00
C GLN A 56 -4.56 9.81 -7.93
N SER A 57 -5.85 10.02 -7.65
CA SER A 57 -6.85 8.95 -7.71
C SER A 57 -6.82 8.22 -9.06
N GLY A 58 -6.77 6.89 -9.02
CA GLY A 58 -6.68 6.02 -10.19
C GLY A 58 -5.30 5.93 -10.85
N ARG A 59 -4.25 6.56 -10.30
CA ARG A 59 -2.88 6.51 -10.86
C ARG A 59 -1.96 5.66 -10.00
N GLY A 60 -1.26 4.73 -10.63
CA GLY A 60 -0.38 3.76 -9.95
C GLY A 60 -1.14 2.85 -8.98
N VAL A 61 -0.40 2.04 -8.22
CA VAL A 61 -0.99 1.04 -7.32
C VAL A 61 -1.88 1.69 -6.25
N ALA A 62 -1.34 2.65 -5.50
CA ALA A 62 -2.09 3.27 -4.40
C ALA A 62 -3.27 4.11 -4.90
N GLY A 63 -3.14 4.81 -6.03
CA GLY A 63 -4.26 5.56 -6.61
C GLY A 63 -5.40 4.65 -7.06
N MET A 64 -5.10 3.47 -7.61
CA MET A 64 -6.13 2.48 -7.99
C MET A 64 -6.87 1.91 -6.79
N VAL A 65 -6.15 1.51 -5.74
CA VAL A 65 -6.76 0.99 -4.50
C VAL A 65 -7.60 2.07 -3.83
N PHE A 66 -7.09 3.30 -3.73
CA PHE A 66 -7.84 4.44 -3.20
C PHE A 66 -9.13 4.71 -3.98
N LYS A 67 -9.07 4.72 -5.32
CA LYS A 67 -10.24 4.99 -6.18
C LYS A 67 -11.33 3.93 -6.04
N THR A 68 -10.93 2.67 -5.92
CA THR A 68 -11.85 1.53 -5.99
C THR A 68 -12.31 1.02 -4.62
N GLY A 69 -11.54 1.31 -3.56
CA GLY A 69 -11.72 0.68 -2.25
C GLY A 69 -11.48 -0.83 -2.27
N LYS A 70 -10.82 -1.36 -3.31
CA LYS A 70 -10.63 -2.79 -3.52
C LYS A 70 -9.15 -3.18 -3.49
N PRO A 71 -8.83 -4.42 -3.07
CA PRO A 71 -7.49 -4.96 -3.17
C PRO A 71 -6.99 -4.96 -4.62
N PHE A 72 -5.68 -4.85 -4.77
CA PHE A 72 -4.96 -4.92 -6.03
C PHE A 72 -3.78 -5.90 -5.90
N MET A 73 -3.48 -6.66 -6.94
CA MET A 73 -2.41 -7.66 -6.90
C MET A 73 -1.79 -7.87 -8.29
N PHE A 74 -0.47 -8.04 -8.31
CA PHE A 74 0.27 -8.64 -9.41
C PHE A 74 1.07 -9.82 -8.88
N SER A 75 0.80 -11.01 -9.43
CA SER A 75 1.54 -12.22 -9.04
C SER A 75 2.90 -12.27 -9.73
N SER A 76 2.99 -11.74 -10.95
CA SER A 76 4.24 -11.46 -11.64
C SER A 76 4.10 -10.14 -12.38
N VAL A 77 4.82 -9.11 -11.93
CA VAL A 77 4.85 -7.80 -12.59
C VAL A 77 5.31 -7.94 -14.04
N HIS A 78 6.25 -8.86 -14.30
CA HIS A 78 6.75 -9.11 -15.65
C HIS A 78 5.66 -9.63 -16.60
N GLU A 79 4.79 -10.54 -16.12
CA GLU A 79 3.69 -11.10 -16.92
C GLU A 79 2.48 -10.14 -16.98
N ASP A 80 2.18 -9.45 -15.88
CA ASP A 80 0.96 -8.66 -15.72
C ASP A 80 1.11 -7.21 -16.23
N VAL A 81 2.33 -6.71 -16.39
CA VAL A 81 2.61 -5.32 -16.76
C VAL A 81 3.54 -5.23 -17.97
N PRO A 82 3.07 -4.69 -19.11
CA PRO A 82 3.94 -4.37 -20.23
C PRO A 82 5.13 -3.50 -19.80
N GLN A 83 6.33 -3.79 -20.31
CA GLN A 83 7.56 -3.10 -19.90
C GLN A 83 7.49 -1.58 -20.14
N ASP A 84 6.87 -1.17 -21.24
CA ASP A 84 6.63 0.22 -21.59
C ASP A 84 5.57 0.87 -20.69
N ALA A 85 4.74 0.12 -19.98
CA ALA A 85 3.75 0.62 -19.03
C ALA A 85 4.27 0.71 -17.58
N LEU A 86 5.45 0.16 -17.27
CA LEU A 86 5.99 0.09 -15.91
C LEU A 86 6.21 1.47 -15.28
N PHE A 87 6.39 2.53 -16.10
CA PHE A 87 6.50 3.89 -15.59
C PHE A 87 5.23 4.39 -14.86
N ASN A 88 4.07 3.77 -15.11
CA ASN A 88 2.83 4.07 -14.41
C ASN A 88 2.84 3.56 -12.95
N TYR A 89 3.79 2.70 -12.58
CA TYR A 89 3.91 2.08 -11.26
C TYR A 89 5.27 2.41 -10.62
N PRO A 90 5.51 3.67 -10.21
CA PRO A 90 6.83 4.13 -9.77
C PRO A 90 7.36 3.39 -8.52
N ILE A 91 6.49 2.93 -7.62
CA ILE A 91 6.92 2.16 -6.44
C ILE A 91 7.53 0.81 -6.83
N ILE A 92 6.95 0.13 -7.83
CA ILE A 92 7.43 -1.15 -8.35
C ILE A 92 8.84 -0.96 -8.92
N ARG A 93 9.03 0.06 -9.76
CA ARG A 93 10.33 0.35 -10.40
C ARG A 93 11.41 0.78 -9.40
N THR A 94 11.07 1.65 -8.44
CA THR A 94 12.05 2.19 -7.47
C THR A 94 12.51 1.15 -6.45
N GLU A 95 11.65 0.18 -6.13
CA GLU A 95 11.93 -0.88 -5.15
C GLU A 95 12.24 -2.25 -5.75
N GLN A 96 12.28 -2.33 -7.09
CA GLN A 96 12.57 -3.56 -7.86
C GLN A 96 11.62 -4.71 -7.48
N LEU A 97 10.33 -4.40 -7.32
CA LEU A 97 9.32 -5.39 -6.96
C LEU A 97 8.90 -6.19 -8.19
N THR A 98 8.72 -7.49 -8.01
CA THR A 98 8.34 -8.43 -9.06
C THR A 98 7.04 -9.16 -8.75
N SER A 99 6.59 -9.16 -7.49
CA SER A 99 5.21 -9.50 -7.12
C SER A 99 4.71 -8.57 -6.02
N ILE A 100 3.45 -8.12 -6.09
CA ILE A 100 2.89 -7.12 -5.18
C ILE A 100 1.43 -7.39 -4.83
N GLY A 101 1.06 -7.01 -3.61
CA GLY A 101 -0.32 -6.97 -3.12
C GLY A 101 -0.56 -5.67 -2.37
N ALA A 102 -1.66 -4.99 -2.67
CA ALA A 102 -2.03 -3.75 -2.02
C ALA A 102 -3.50 -3.77 -1.60
N VAL A 103 -3.77 -3.22 -0.41
CA VAL A 103 -5.09 -3.27 0.22
C VAL A 103 -5.47 -1.89 0.76
N PRO A 104 -6.77 -1.53 0.76
CA PRO A 104 -7.21 -0.27 1.35
C PRO A 104 -7.03 -0.29 2.87
N VAL A 105 -6.66 0.86 3.43
CA VAL A 105 -6.73 1.13 4.86
C VAL A 105 -7.86 2.12 5.09
N TRP A 106 -8.90 1.66 5.77
CA TRP A 106 -10.10 2.45 6.03
C TRP A 106 -9.95 3.28 7.30
N ASN A 107 -10.58 4.46 7.27
CA ASN A 107 -10.86 5.24 8.46
C ASN A 107 -12.30 5.72 8.35
N ASP A 108 -13.19 5.07 9.10
CA ASP A 108 -14.64 5.22 8.99
C ASP A 108 -15.16 4.94 7.56
N THR A 109 -15.84 5.89 6.94
CA THR A 109 -16.50 5.70 5.63
C THR A 109 -15.58 5.88 4.44
N ARG A 110 -14.28 6.15 4.64
CA ARG A 110 -13.34 6.48 3.56
C ARG A 110 -12.06 5.67 3.60
N VAL A 111 -11.52 5.39 2.43
CA VAL A 111 -10.14 4.91 2.29
C VAL A 111 -9.20 6.06 2.64
N ALA A 112 -8.48 5.92 3.75
CA ALA A 112 -7.55 6.94 4.26
C ALA A 112 -6.08 6.63 3.92
N GLY A 113 -5.80 5.40 3.50
CA GLY A 113 -4.48 4.98 3.07
C GLY A 113 -4.49 3.68 2.27
N VAL A 114 -3.30 3.26 1.86
CA VAL A 114 -3.07 2.01 1.14
C VAL A 114 -1.85 1.33 1.74
N LEU A 115 -2.02 0.08 2.16
CA LEU A 115 -0.93 -0.78 2.59
C LEU A 115 -0.50 -1.64 1.40
N LEU A 116 0.80 -1.68 1.11
CA LEU A 116 1.39 -2.49 0.05
C LEU A 116 2.45 -3.42 0.62
N GLY A 117 2.30 -4.71 0.37
CA GLY A 117 3.34 -5.71 0.56
C GLY A 117 3.90 -6.15 -0.79
N GLY A 118 5.22 -6.22 -0.92
CA GLY A 118 5.89 -6.62 -2.15
C GLY A 118 7.08 -7.53 -1.92
N PHE A 119 7.38 -8.34 -2.93
CA PHE A 119 8.58 -9.16 -3.02
C PHE A 119 9.40 -8.77 -4.25
N ARG A 120 10.71 -9.00 -4.16
CA ARG A 120 11.66 -8.89 -5.27
C ARG A 120 11.80 -10.21 -6.03
N ASP A 121 11.20 -11.28 -5.51
CA ASP A 121 10.97 -12.54 -6.20
C ASP A 121 9.53 -12.66 -6.76
N GLU A 122 9.41 -13.29 -7.93
CA GLU A 122 8.13 -13.49 -8.60
C GLU A 122 7.24 -14.52 -7.88
N GLN A 123 5.92 -14.42 -8.10
CA GLN A 123 4.90 -15.38 -7.64
C GLN A 123 4.81 -15.59 -6.12
N ARG A 124 5.43 -14.70 -5.33
CA ARG A 124 5.40 -14.76 -3.87
C ARG A 124 4.12 -14.15 -3.28
N VAL A 125 3.56 -13.13 -3.93
CA VAL A 125 2.26 -12.60 -3.52
C VAL A 125 1.14 -13.52 -4.01
N THR A 126 0.36 -14.02 -3.06
CA THR A 126 -0.79 -14.89 -3.32
C THR A 126 -2.08 -14.23 -2.86
N ARG A 127 -3.22 -14.73 -3.34
CA ARG A 127 -4.54 -14.32 -2.85
C ARG A 127 -4.65 -14.46 -1.33
N GLN A 128 -4.09 -15.51 -0.75
CA GLN A 128 -4.09 -15.72 0.70
C GLN A 128 -3.31 -14.62 1.43
N SER A 129 -2.12 -14.26 0.95
CA SER A 129 -1.34 -13.16 1.55
C SER A 129 -2.07 -11.81 1.46
N VAL A 130 -2.79 -11.55 0.36
CA VAL A 130 -3.61 -10.34 0.22
C VAL A 130 -4.80 -10.35 1.19
N GLN A 131 -5.43 -11.51 1.41
CA GLN A 131 -6.48 -11.65 2.43
C GLN A 131 -5.94 -11.41 3.84
N GLN A 132 -4.74 -11.92 4.16
CA GLN A 132 -4.08 -11.63 5.44
C GLN A 132 -3.82 -10.14 5.63
N LEU A 133 -3.37 -9.42 4.58
CA LEU A 133 -3.22 -7.97 4.64
C LEU A 133 -4.56 -7.26 4.89
N LEU A 134 -5.66 -7.70 4.28
CA LEU A 134 -6.99 -7.13 4.54
C LEU A 134 -7.45 -7.34 5.98
N GLU A 135 -7.23 -8.54 6.53
CA GLU A 135 -7.55 -8.84 7.92
C GLU A 135 -6.73 -7.99 8.89
N LEU A 136 -5.46 -7.72 8.55
CA LEU A 136 -4.62 -6.80 9.31
C LEU A 136 -5.17 -5.37 9.26
N THR A 137 -5.48 -4.83 8.08
CA THR A 137 -5.98 -3.44 7.97
C THR A 137 -7.32 -3.23 8.64
N ARG A 138 -8.17 -4.26 8.74
CA ARG A 138 -9.45 -4.22 9.48
C ARG A 138 -9.29 -4.02 10.99
N ARG A 139 -8.13 -4.38 11.56
CA ARG A 139 -7.81 -4.13 12.98
C ARG A 139 -7.37 -2.69 13.22
N GLY A 140 -7.16 -1.93 12.14
CA GLY A 140 -6.56 -0.62 12.15
C GLY A 140 -5.06 -0.67 11.93
N ILE A 141 -4.50 0.44 11.45
CA ILE A 141 -3.07 0.70 11.36
C ILE A 141 -2.86 2.11 11.90
N GLY A 142 -2.12 2.21 12.98
CA GLY A 142 -1.89 3.45 13.67
C GLY A 142 -3.17 4.17 14.11
N GLU A 143 -3.42 5.38 13.59
CA GLU A 143 -4.64 6.16 13.89
C GLU A 143 -5.82 5.78 12.97
N LEU A 144 -5.58 4.99 11.93
CA LEU A 144 -6.61 4.55 10.99
C LEU A 144 -7.35 3.37 11.60
N ASN A 145 -8.64 3.54 11.88
CA ASN A 145 -9.39 2.57 12.69
C ASN A 145 -9.77 1.28 11.97
N GLY A 146 -9.55 1.19 10.65
CA GLY A 146 -9.81 -0.01 9.86
C GLY A 146 -11.29 -0.33 9.65
N LYS A 147 -12.21 0.43 10.25
CA LYS A 147 -13.65 0.22 10.12
C LYS A 147 -14.08 0.66 8.74
N GLU A 148 -14.68 -0.25 8.00
CA GLU A 148 -15.46 0.03 6.81
C GLU A 148 -16.92 0.15 7.22
N PHE A 149 -17.64 1.17 6.75
CA PHE A 149 -19.06 1.28 7.03
C PHE A 149 -19.83 0.25 6.19
N LEU A 150 -20.14 -0.90 6.78
CA LEU A 150 -21.08 -1.86 6.20
C LEU A 150 -22.49 -1.31 6.45
N LEU A 151 -23.14 -0.81 5.39
CA LEU A 151 -24.59 -0.63 5.42
C LEU A 151 -25.20 -2.03 5.57
N ASN A 152 -25.76 -2.29 6.75
CA ASN A 152 -26.58 -3.49 7.03
C ASN A 152 -27.79 -3.56 6.11
#